data_AF-A0A923S6T2-F1
#
_entry.id   AF-A0A923S6T2-F1
#
_cell.length_a   1.000
_cell.length_b   1.000
_cell.length_c   1.000
_cell.angle_alpha   90.00
_cell.angle_beta   90.00
_cell.angle_gamma   90.00
#
_symmetry.space_group_name_H-M   'P 1'
#
loop_
_entity.id
_entity.type
_entity.pdbx_description
1 polymer ?
#
loop_
_entity_poly.entity_id
_entity_poly.type
_entity_poly.pdbx_seq_one_letter_code
_entity_poly.pdbx_strand_id
1 'polypeptide(L)'
;MEYHWYEDYWTMPRNLPKGHQFFIGYYQTQRAIRFHVENIHTDQSVFLSTWLLDNGYRVFLHFKSGIVTELKLGDNPPPGGRINSPKNLEGLLLSGCLGKLSE
;
A
#
# COMPACT_ATOMS: atom_id res chain seq x y z
N MET A 1 20.45 -9.64 -10.57
CA MET A 1 20.12 -8.21 -10.49
C MET A 1 20.30 -7.84 -9.03
N GLU A 2 21.32 -7.05 -8.72
CA GLU A 2 21.68 -6.69 -7.34
C GLU A 2 20.87 -5.46 -6.94
N TYR A 3 20.06 -5.57 -5.89
CA TYR A 3 19.27 -4.44 -5.37
C TYR A 3 20.14 -3.63 -4.41
N HIS A 4 20.63 -2.49 -4.87
CA HIS A 4 21.35 -1.55 -4.01
C HIS A 4 20.34 -0.73 -3.20
N TRP A 5 20.35 -0.91 -1.88
CA TRP A 5 19.59 -0.10 -0.93
C TRP A 5 20.38 1.18 -0.66
N TYR A 6 19.82 2.33 -1.03
CA TYR A 6 20.38 3.62 -0.63
C TYR A 6 19.91 3.94 0.79
N GLU A 7 20.81 3.85 1.77
CA GLU A 7 20.53 4.20 3.18
C GLU A 7 20.33 5.71 3.39
N ASP A 8 20.61 6.53 2.37
CA ASP A 8 20.61 7.98 2.49
C ASP A 8 19.34 8.60 1.87
N TYR A 9 18.25 8.54 2.63
CA TYR A 9 16.88 8.93 2.22
C TYR A 9 16.71 10.40 1.79
N TRP A 10 17.70 11.25 2.03
CA TRP A 10 17.67 12.69 1.76
C TRP A 10 18.33 13.09 0.44
N THR A 11 19.21 12.24 -0.11
CA THR A 11 19.97 12.49 -1.34
C THR A 11 19.43 11.66 -2.49
N MET A 12 18.10 11.65 -2.66
CA MET A 12 17.49 11.04 -3.84
C MET A 12 18.10 11.70 -5.10
N PRO A 13 18.82 10.95 -5.96
CA PRO A 13 19.40 11.54 -7.16
C PRO A 13 18.25 12.04 -8.03
N ARG A 14 18.23 13.34 -8.36
CA ARG A 14 17.25 13.91 -9.31
C ARG A 14 17.30 13.23 -10.70
N ASN A 15 18.35 12.43 -10.94
CA ASN A 15 18.63 11.68 -12.15
C ASN A 15 18.74 10.18 -11.85
N LEU A 16 17.72 9.57 -11.26
CA LEU A 16 17.63 8.10 -11.23
C LEU A 16 17.72 7.58 -12.67
N PRO A 17 18.53 6.54 -12.95
CA PRO A 17 18.55 5.92 -14.27
C PRO A 17 17.13 5.52 -14.67
N LYS A 18 16.71 5.84 -15.90
CA LYS A 18 15.39 5.43 -16.43
C LYS A 18 15.20 3.93 -16.19
N GLY A 19 14.21 3.57 -15.37
CA GLY A 19 13.93 2.19 -14.97
C GLY A 19 14.11 1.87 -13.48
N HIS A 20 14.60 2.80 -12.64
CA HIS A 20 14.64 2.61 -11.18
C HIS A 20 13.51 3.40 -10.50
N GLN A 21 12.57 2.71 -9.86
CA GLN A 21 11.46 3.32 -9.13
C GLN A 21 11.56 2.92 -7.65
N PHE A 22 11.69 3.90 -6.75
CA PHE A 22 11.69 3.69 -5.30
C PHE A 22 11.14 4.90 -4.56
N PHE A 23 10.32 4.68 -3.54
CA PHE A 23 9.97 5.68 -2.52
C PHE A 23 9.73 4.98 -1.17
N ILE A 24 10.11 5.60 -0.05
CA ILE A 24 9.77 5.17 1.31
C ILE A 24 9.73 6.44 2.18
N GLY A 25 8.73 6.56 3.05
CA GLY A 25 8.41 7.80 3.77
C GLY A 25 7.21 8.56 3.20
N TYR A 26 6.51 9.28 4.07
CA TYR A 26 5.24 9.96 3.76
C TYR A 26 5.37 10.97 2.61
N TYR A 27 6.39 11.84 2.69
CA TYR A 27 6.61 12.90 1.71
C TYR A 27 6.96 12.36 0.31
N GLN A 28 7.83 11.35 0.25
CA GLN A 28 8.24 10.68 -0.97
C GLN A 28 7.05 10.01 -1.66
N THR A 29 6.22 9.31 -0.87
CA THR A 29 4.99 8.66 -1.36
C THR A 29 4.01 9.69 -1.93
N GLN A 30 3.79 10.82 -1.25
CA GLN A 30 2.95 11.91 -1.78
C GLN A 30 3.47 12.47 -3.11
N ARG A 31 4.79 12.62 -3.25
CA ARG A 31 5.39 13.08 -4.51
C ARG A 31 5.20 12.05 -5.62
N ALA A 32 5.36 10.76 -5.34
CA ALA A 32 5.15 9.70 -6.32
C ALA A 32 3.71 9.76 -6.89
N ILE A 33 2.71 9.98 -6.03
CA ILE A 33 1.32 10.18 -6.43
C ILE A 33 1.17 11.48 -7.24
N ARG A 34 1.72 12.60 -6.76
CA ARG A 34 1.62 13.89 -7.47
C ARG A 34 2.18 13.84 -8.89
N PHE A 35 3.28 13.12 -9.09
CA PHE A 35 3.97 13.01 -10.37
C PHE A 35 3.61 11.76 -11.18
N HIS A 36 2.59 10.99 -10.76
CA HIS A 36 2.09 9.82 -11.49
C HIS A 36 3.17 8.78 -11.79
N VAL A 37 3.99 8.45 -10.78
CA VAL A 37 4.98 7.38 -10.92
C VAL A 37 4.28 6.03 -10.82
N GLU A 38 4.46 5.19 -11.84
CA GLU A 38 3.76 3.90 -12.00
C GLU A 38 3.90 2.95 -10.79
N ASN A 39 5.11 2.77 -10.26
CA ASN A 39 5.38 1.91 -9.11
C ASN A 39 5.70 2.76 -7.87
N ILE A 40 4.91 2.54 -6.82
CA ILE A 40 5.07 3.19 -5.53
C ILE A 40 5.57 2.13 -4.55
N HIS A 41 6.79 2.32 -4.04
CA HIS A 41 7.23 1.62 -2.85
C HIS A 41 6.81 2.46 -1.63
N THR A 42 6.44 1.84 -0.52
CA THR A 42 6.17 2.55 0.73
C THR A 42 6.19 1.63 1.94
N ASP A 43 6.48 2.19 3.12
CA ASP A 43 6.25 1.59 4.44
C ASP A 43 5.01 2.19 5.14
N GLN A 44 4.35 3.15 4.49
CA GLN A 44 3.27 3.94 5.06
C GLN A 44 1.91 3.37 4.68
N SER A 45 1.24 2.70 5.63
CA SER A 45 -0.09 2.10 5.42
C SER A 45 -1.19 3.12 5.12
N VAL A 46 -1.00 4.40 5.48
CA VAL A 46 -1.99 5.47 5.26
C VAL A 46 -2.26 5.77 3.79
N PHE A 47 -1.34 5.41 2.89
CA PHE A 47 -1.54 5.60 1.44
C PHE A 47 -2.26 4.42 0.80
N LEU A 48 -2.52 3.33 1.53
CA LEU A 48 -3.15 2.15 0.95
C LEU A 48 -4.64 2.43 0.71
N SER A 49 -4.95 2.70 -0.55
CA SER A 49 -6.30 3.00 -1.03
C SER A 49 -6.54 2.27 -2.34
N THR A 50 -7.75 1.74 -2.53
CA THR A 50 -8.17 1.15 -3.81
C THR A 50 -8.01 2.14 -4.96
N TRP A 51 -8.17 3.44 -4.67
CA TRP A 51 -7.98 4.52 -5.66
C TRP A 51 -6.62 4.46 -6.35
N LEU A 52 -5.53 4.12 -5.64
CA LEU A 52 -4.21 3.98 -6.27
C LEU A 52 -4.21 2.85 -7.31
N LEU A 53 -4.78 1.70 -6.96
CA LEU A 53 -4.85 0.56 -7.86
C LEU A 53 -5.76 0.85 -9.06
N ASP A 54 -6.91 1.50 -8.82
CA ASP A 54 -7.85 1.92 -9.85
C ASP A 54 -7.24 2.95 -10.83
N ASN A 55 -6.26 3.73 -10.37
CA ASN A 55 -5.51 4.69 -11.21
C ASN A 55 -4.23 4.09 -11.81
N GLY A 56 -4.07 2.77 -11.76
CA GLY A 56 -2.97 2.05 -12.43
C GLY A 56 -1.64 2.08 -11.68
N TYR A 57 -1.61 2.53 -10.44
CA TYR A 57 -0.41 2.46 -9.62
C TYR A 57 -0.17 1.02 -9.15
N ARG A 58 1.07 0.56 -9.24
CA ARG A 58 1.54 -0.68 -8.62
C ARG A 58 2.18 -0.34 -7.28
N VAL A 59 1.61 -0.84 -6.19
CA VAL A 59 2.06 -0.48 -4.84
C VAL A 59 2.80 -1.65 -4.20
N PHE A 60 3.99 -1.39 -3.67
CA PHE A 60 4.85 -2.36 -2.99
C PHE A 60 5.01 -1.95 -1.53
N LEU A 61 4.47 -2.75 -0.61
CA LEU A 61 4.53 -2.51 0.82
C LEU A 61 5.78 -3.15 1.41
N HIS A 62 6.56 -2.36 2.13
CA HIS A 62 7.76 -2.81 2.84
C HIS A 62 7.42 -3.05 4.31
N PHE A 63 7.62 -4.27 4.79
CA PHE A 63 7.45 -4.62 6.20
C PHE A 63 8.77 -4.47 6.95
N LYS A 64 8.70 -4.22 8.27
CA LYS A 64 9.86 -4.17 9.16
C LYS A 64 10.70 -5.46 9.12
N SER A 65 10.09 -6.59 8.75
CA SER A 65 10.76 -7.87 8.54
C SER A 65 11.66 -7.91 7.29
N GLY A 66 11.65 -6.87 6.45
CA GLY A 66 12.34 -6.83 5.16
C GLY A 66 11.56 -7.48 4.02
N ILE A 67 10.37 -8.03 4.29
CA ILE A 67 9.48 -8.57 3.25
C ILE A 67 8.90 -7.40 2.45
N VAL A 68 8.90 -7.54 1.13
CA VAL A 68 8.24 -6.62 0.21
C VAL A 68 7.12 -7.35 -0.52
N THR A 69 5.91 -6.81 -0.44
CA THR A 69 4.73 -7.42 -1.05
C THR A 69 4.08 -6.43 -2.02
N GLU A 70 3.88 -6.87 -3.27
CA GLU A 70 3.02 -6.15 -4.21
C GLU A 70 1.57 -6.25 -3.74
N LEU A 71 0.93 -5.10 -3.53
CA LEU A 71 -0.48 -5.04 -3.20
C LEU A 71 -1.32 -5.26 -4.44
N LYS A 72 -2.28 -6.18 -4.30
CA LYS A 72 -3.30 -6.45 -5.30
C LYS A 72 -4.65 -6.35 -4.65
N LEU A 73 -5.66 -5.96 -5.42
CA LEU A 73 -7.04 -6.13 -4.99
C LEU A 73 -7.29 -7.63 -4.88
N GLY A 74 -7.54 -8.09 -3.65
CA GLY A 74 -8.11 -9.42 -3.45
C GLY A 74 -9.59 -9.41 -3.81
N ASP A 75 -10.21 -10.59 -3.78
CA ASP A 75 -11.66 -10.70 -3.86
C ASP A 75 -12.26 -9.95 -2.66
N ASN A 76 -12.92 -8.82 -2.93
CA ASN A 76 -13.63 -8.02 -1.94
C ASN A 76 -15.13 -8.22 -2.13
N PRO A 77 -15.71 -9.32 -1.61
CA PRO A 77 -17.15 -9.51 -1.69
C PRO A 77 -17.85 -8.31 -1.03
N PRO A 78 -18.97 -7.82 -1.59
CA PRO A 78 -19.71 -6.74 -0.97
C PRO A 78 -20.01 -7.12 0.48
N PRO A 79 -19.83 -6.19 1.44
CA PRO A 79 -20.11 -6.49 2.84
C PRO A 79 -21.53 -7.02 2.96
N GLY A 80 -21.73 -8.06 3.77
CA GLY A 80 -23.04 -8.74 3.93
C GLY A 80 -24.18 -7.85 4.44
N GLY A 81 -23.91 -6.57 4.71
CA GLY A 81 -24.88 -5.51 4.92
C GLY A 81 -24.19 -4.17 5.24
N ARG A 82 -24.94 -3.07 5.20
CA ARG A 82 -24.43 -1.75 5.65
C ARG A 82 -24.11 -1.76 7.15
N ILE A 83 -22.95 -1.23 7.52
CA ILE A 83 -22.58 -0.97 8.91
C ILE A 83 -23.15 0.39 9.31
N ASN A 84 -24.12 0.39 10.22
CA ASN A 84 -24.82 1.59 10.69
C ASN A 84 -24.69 1.66 12.22
N SER A 85 -24.73 2.86 12.80
CA SER A 85 -25.00 3.00 14.25
C SER A 85 -26.38 2.39 14.56
N PRO A 86 -26.56 1.59 15.64
CA PRO A 86 -25.67 1.33 16.77
C PRO A 86 -24.94 -0.02 16.72
N LYS A 87 -24.62 -0.55 15.53
CA LYS A 87 -24.05 -1.91 15.40
C LYS A 87 -22.71 -2.04 16.13
N ASN A 88 -22.57 -3.13 16.90
CA ASN A 88 -21.32 -3.50 17.56
C ASN A 88 -20.32 -4.05 16.52
N LEU A 89 -19.27 -3.29 16.23
CA LEU A 89 -18.23 -3.66 15.27
C LEU A 89 -17.42 -4.88 15.72
N GLU A 90 -17.12 -4.97 17.01
CA GLU A 90 -16.38 -6.11 17.59
C GLU A 90 -17.19 -7.39 17.42
N GLY A 91 -18.50 -7.34 17.72
CA GLY A 91 -19.40 -8.47 17.51
C GLY A 91 -19.48 -8.92 16.05
N LEU A 92 -19.51 -7.98 15.11
CA LEU A 92 -19.53 -8.27 13.66
C LEU A 92 -18.22 -8.88 13.14
N LEU A 93 -17.08 -8.46 13.70
CA LEU A 93 -15.78 -9.00 13.37
C LEU A 93 -15.64 -10.44 13.89
N LEU A 94 -16.00 -10.66 15.16
CA LEU A 94 -15.90 -11.97 15.81
C LEU A 94 -16.90 -12.98 15.25
N SER A 95 -18.04 -12.53 14.71
CA SER A 95 -19.03 -13.42 14.08
C SER A 95 -18.63 -13.88 12.67
N GLY A 96 -17.51 -13.40 12.11
CA GLY A 96 -17.10 -13.71 10.75
C GLY A 96 -17.99 -13.08 9.67
N CYS A 97 -18.85 -12.13 10.04
CA CYS A 97 -19.75 -11.44 9.10
C CYS A 97 -19.01 -10.50 8.14
N LEU A 98 -17.77 -10.12 8.48
CA LEU A 98 -16.89 -9.28 7.65
C LEU A 98 -15.91 -10.12 6.81
N GLY A 99 -16.06 -11.44 6.80
CA GLY A 99 -15.13 -12.37 6.16
C GLY A 99 -14.41 -13.25 7.17
N LYS A 100 -13.69 -14.25 6.68
CA LYS A 100 -12.81 -15.10 7.49
C LYS A 100 -11.45 -14.43 7.57
N LEU A 101 -10.90 -14.30 8.77
CA LEU A 101 -9.48 -14.04 8.94
C LEU A 101 -8.74 -15.27 8.40
N SER A 102 -8.06 -15.14 7.27
CA SER A 102 -7.13 -16.17 6.81
C SER A 102 -5.91 -16.15 7.72
N GLU A 103 -5.40 -17.33 8.05
CA GLU A 103 -4.10 -17.49 8.74
C GLU A 103 -2.93 -16.91 7.94
#